data_AF-A0A351FME0-F1
#
_entry.id   AF-A0A351FME0-F1
#
_cell.length_a   1.000
_cell.length_b   1.000
_cell.length_c   1.000
_cell.angle_alpha   90.00
_cell.angle_beta   90.00
_cell.angle_gamma   90.00
#
_symmetry.space_group_name_H-M   'P 1'
#
loop_
_entity.id
_entity.type
_entity.pdbx_description
1 polymer ?
#
loop_
_entity_poly.entity_id
_entity_poly.type
_entity_poly.pdbx_seq_one_letter_code
_entity_poly.pdbx_strand_id
1 'polypeptide(L)'
;MLDDDYEPGAEMYDFFANELLGRQTYFCDGQIMDEVYVHGSFTQSKMYHKGIRCTDCHDPHSLQLKYNDNRLCTSCHQHSPGKYDGAIHHHHKDGSTGASCVECHMPETTYMEVDPRRDHSLRVPRPDLSVALGTPNACTRCHLNDPNPKKPKRDQFVDYAEWVRAAQNGDQEVADYLSELDQWAADKTREWYGEKPDREQHFAYTIAAARDGEPAAEDALIQLAKQNKLPSIVRATALAELAQFDSDATVQTALDSLEDKDPQIRAAAIPNLAGLTNEKLLRVLTPLLDDPVRLVRTEAARMLARIPDAEVRGRVSNKVEAALEEYKKGLMLSSDRAAAHLTIAVLYETQGRRDDAIRAYKTAIRVEPTVTGPRTNLAALYDRMADEKEQEMRQAITRSQQIRVQMRNVTDTAQRDQMVAAEREQGMKAAEAAGKYRALADQYRQQELPNLARDARLAPEAAMIQYRYGLALYLRGALVEAEAALKRAAELEPNTPDFALALTLLYQKQQRFDEAIERCDDLLRLRPEDRSYQQLRQTLQAQQAQPKQPTGQPGGN
;
A
#
# COMPACT_ATOMS: atom_id res chain seq x y z
N MET A 1 23.49 4.56 -4.34
CA MET A 1 23.86 5.14 -5.65
C MET A 1 22.86 6.23 -5.93
N LEU A 2 23.32 7.47 -6.06
CA LEU A 2 22.54 8.49 -6.75
C LEU A 2 22.62 8.13 -8.24
N ASP A 3 21.55 8.37 -8.99
CA ASP A 3 21.58 8.27 -10.46
C ASP A 3 22.81 9.03 -10.99
N ASP A 4 23.61 8.42 -11.87
CA ASP A 4 24.84 9.02 -12.38
C ASP A 4 24.57 10.34 -13.14
N ASP A 5 23.31 10.55 -13.57
CA ASP A 5 22.84 11.77 -14.23
C ASP A 5 22.31 12.84 -13.25
N TYR A 6 22.28 12.59 -11.94
CA TYR A 6 21.81 13.58 -10.96
C TYR A 6 22.84 14.69 -10.73
N GLU A 7 22.48 15.92 -11.10
CA GLU A 7 23.27 17.11 -10.82
C GLU A 7 22.72 17.88 -9.59
N PRO A 8 23.59 18.37 -8.67
CA PRO A 8 23.15 19.19 -7.55
C PRO A 8 22.31 20.40 -7.98
N GLY A 9 21.11 20.52 -7.42
CA GLY A 9 20.16 21.58 -7.78
C GLY A 9 19.17 21.21 -8.88
N ALA A 10 19.33 20.03 -9.51
CA ALA A 10 18.28 19.45 -10.34
C ALA A 10 17.04 19.11 -9.51
N GLU A 11 15.89 19.04 -10.17
CA GLU A 11 14.61 18.66 -9.55
C GLU A 11 14.73 17.24 -8.98
N MET A 12 14.55 17.09 -7.66
CA MET A 12 14.73 15.81 -6.97
C MET A 12 13.76 14.76 -7.50
N TYR A 13 12.54 15.17 -7.80
CA TYR A 13 11.49 14.29 -8.32
C TYR A 13 11.69 13.86 -9.78
N ASP A 14 12.76 14.32 -10.43
CA ASP A 14 13.23 13.74 -11.69
C ASP A 14 13.99 12.43 -11.49
N PHE A 15 14.53 12.18 -10.30
CA PHE A 15 15.42 11.05 -10.03
C PHE A 15 14.91 10.17 -8.90
N PHE A 16 14.28 10.77 -7.89
CA PHE A 16 13.84 10.11 -6.67
C PHE A 16 12.38 10.41 -6.36
N ALA A 17 11.63 9.40 -5.92
CA ALA A 17 10.30 9.60 -5.35
C ALA A 17 10.40 9.45 -3.83
N ASN A 18 9.93 10.45 -3.10
CA ASN A 18 9.82 10.36 -1.65
C ASN A 18 8.68 9.39 -1.30
N GLU A 19 8.98 8.42 -0.44
CA GLU A 19 7.97 7.61 0.23
C GLU A 19 7.05 8.55 1.01
N LEU A 20 5.75 8.50 0.70
CA LEU A 20 4.73 9.21 1.47
C LEU A 20 4.69 8.68 2.90
N LEU A 21 3.89 9.29 3.79
CA LEU A 21 3.64 8.69 5.11
C LEU A 21 2.81 7.41 4.93
N GLY A 22 3.46 6.31 4.52
CA GLY A 22 2.86 5.01 4.26
C GLY A 22 2.65 4.20 5.54
N ARG A 23 1.71 3.25 5.51
CA ARG A 23 1.31 2.46 6.70
C ARG A 23 2.44 1.64 7.31
N GLN A 24 3.40 1.21 6.48
CA GLN A 24 4.51 0.33 6.88
C GLN A 24 5.81 1.08 7.17
N THR A 25 5.90 2.34 6.71
CA THR A 25 7.15 3.11 6.71
C THR A 25 7.10 4.29 7.67
N TYR A 26 5.90 4.79 7.99
CA TYR A 26 5.68 5.92 8.90
C TYR A 26 4.52 5.70 9.86
N PHE A 27 4.71 6.15 11.10
CA PHE A 27 3.63 6.38 12.05
C PHE A 27 2.70 7.50 11.54
N CYS A 28 1.45 7.52 11.99
CA CYS A 28 0.45 8.50 11.52
C CYS A 28 0.85 9.95 11.79
N ASP A 29 1.74 10.21 12.76
CA ASP A 29 2.28 11.53 13.06
C ASP A 29 3.54 11.88 12.24
N GLY A 30 3.89 11.04 11.28
CA GLY A 30 5.02 11.24 10.39
C GLY A 30 6.38 10.88 10.98
N GLN A 31 6.44 10.24 12.17
CA GLN A 31 7.67 9.59 12.63
C GLN A 31 8.01 8.43 11.71
N ILE A 32 9.31 8.22 11.47
CA ILE A 32 9.79 7.09 10.70
C ILE A 32 9.58 5.81 11.51
N MET A 33 8.84 4.87 10.95
CA MET A 33 8.58 3.56 11.54
C MET A 33 9.60 2.53 11.05
N ASP A 34 9.92 2.56 9.77
CA ASP A 34 10.80 1.58 9.12
C ASP A 34 11.67 2.22 8.03
N GLU A 35 12.37 1.42 7.24
CA GLU A 35 13.41 1.86 6.31
C GLU A 35 12.93 2.89 5.26
N VAL A 36 13.23 4.16 5.54
CA VAL A 36 13.13 5.29 4.61
C VAL A 36 14.30 6.25 4.82
N TYR A 37 14.50 7.15 3.86
CA TYR A 37 15.47 8.23 4.00
C TYR A 37 14.92 9.36 4.88
N VAL A 38 15.80 9.94 5.70
CA VAL A 38 15.46 11.06 6.61
C VAL A 38 15.05 12.34 5.90
N HIS A 39 15.19 12.41 4.57
CA HIS A 39 14.69 13.54 3.79
C HIS A 39 13.17 13.71 3.94
N GLY A 40 12.40 12.61 3.95
CA GLY A 40 10.94 12.68 4.14
C GLY A 40 10.55 13.27 5.49
N SER A 41 11.23 12.89 6.58
CA SER A 41 11.02 13.52 7.89
C SER A 41 11.51 14.97 7.92
N PHE A 42 12.63 15.28 7.29
CA PHE A 42 13.14 16.66 7.21
C PHE A 42 12.18 17.61 6.51
N THR A 43 11.55 17.20 5.40
CA THR A 43 10.58 18.03 4.67
C THR A 43 9.32 18.36 5.46
N GLN A 44 9.03 17.61 6.54
CA GLN A 44 7.93 17.91 7.46
C GLN A 44 8.31 18.96 8.50
N SER A 45 9.61 19.18 8.71
CA SER A 45 10.10 20.06 9.75
C SER A 45 9.79 21.53 9.45
N LYS A 46 9.53 22.31 10.51
CA LYS A 46 9.45 23.77 10.40
C LYS A 46 10.75 24.37 9.86
N MET A 47 11.89 23.72 10.10
CA MET A 47 13.20 24.17 9.65
C MET A 47 13.31 24.15 8.13
N TYR A 48 12.90 23.04 7.49
CA TYR A 48 12.88 22.93 6.03
C TYR A 48 12.07 24.06 5.38
N HIS A 49 10.86 24.30 5.92
CA HIS A 49 9.97 25.38 5.46
C HIS A 49 10.47 26.79 5.78
N LYS A 50 11.48 26.94 6.65
CA LYS A 50 12.18 28.21 6.92
C LYS A 50 13.46 28.38 6.11
N GLY A 51 13.75 27.47 5.17
CA GLY A 51 14.92 27.57 4.29
C GLY A 51 16.17 26.89 4.84
N ILE A 52 16.10 26.21 5.99
CA ILE A 52 17.22 25.45 6.54
C ILE A 52 17.50 24.22 5.66
N ARG A 53 18.77 23.88 5.51
CA ARG A 53 19.29 22.77 4.70
C ARG A 53 20.24 21.90 5.53
N CYS A 54 20.56 20.71 5.01
CA CYS A 54 21.47 19.78 5.68
C CYS A 54 22.82 20.44 6.02
N THR A 55 23.32 21.31 5.14
CA THR A 55 24.59 22.04 5.30
C THR A 55 24.57 23.11 6.39
N ASP A 56 23.41 23.44 6.96
CA ASP A 56 23.35 24.34 8.11
C ASP A 56 23.79 23.62 9.39
N CYS A 57 23.48 22.32 9.50
CA CYS A 57 23.80 21.47 10.65
C CYS A 57 25.04 20.58 10.42
N HIS A 58 25.26 20.15 9.18
CA HIS A 58 26.36 19.26 8.78
C HIS A 58 27.41 20.00 7.97
N ASP A 59 28.65 19.55 8.05
CA ASP A 59 29.69 19.91 7.10
C ASP A 59 29.47 19.16 5.77
N PRO A 60 29.41 19.85 4.62
CA PRO A 60 29.04 19.23 3.34
C PRO A 60 30.07 18.23 2.81
N HIS A 61 31.32 18.26 3.28
CA HIS A 61 32.38 17.40 2.77
C HIS A 61 32.59 16.16 3.64
N SER A 62 32.55 16.33 4.96
CA SER A 62 32.74 15.25 5.93
C SER A 62 31.43 14.61 6.39
N LEU A 63 30.30 15.27 6.13
CA LEU A 63 28.96 14.91 6.62
C LEU A 63 28.80 14.92 8.15
N GLN A 64 29.87 15.29 8.87
CA GLN A 64 29.87 15.39 10.33
C GLN A 64 29.04 16.58 10.80
N LEU A 65 28.52 16.49 12.02
CA LEU A 65 27.86 17.62 12.67
C LEU A 65 28.85 18.76 12.90
N LYS A 66 28.40 20.00 12.68
CA LYS A 66 29.20 21.18 13.01
C LYS A 66 29.41 21.34 14.52
N TYR A 67 28.44 20.88 15.30
CA TYR A 67 28.49 20.85 16.77
C TYR A 67 27.87 19.55 17.27
N ASN A 68 28.51 18.91 18.25
CA ASN A 68 28.05 17.66 18.87
C ASN A 68 27.28 17.88 20.18
N ASP A 69 26.86 19.11 20.44
CA ASP A 69 26.10 19.53 21.63
C ASP A 69 24.96 20.47 21.24
N ASN A 70 24.25 21.03 22.23
CA ASN A 70 23.10 21.90 22.02
C ASN A 70 23.42 23.18 21.20
N ARG A 71 24.69 23.53 20.96
CA ARG A 71 25.08 24.61 20.03
C ARG A 71 24.62 24.35 18.60
N LEU A 72 24.43 23.09 18.23
CA LEU A 72 23.85 22.74 16.94
C LEU A 72 22.50 23.45 16.73
N CYS A 73 21.63 23.39 17.74
CA CYS A 73 20.30 23.99 17.72
C CYS A 73 20.33 25.47 18.14
N THR A 74 21.10 25.82 19.17
CA THR A 74 21.13 27.19 19.70
C THR A 74 21.91 28.18 18.84
N SER A 75 22.63 27.71 17.81
CA SER A 75 23.22 28.57 16.76
C SER A 75 22.18 29.49 16.11
N CYS A 76 20.97 28.98 15.88
CA CYS A 76 19.82 29.74 15.34
C CYS A 76 18.76 30.04 16.40
N HIS A 77 18.57 29.17 17.41
CA HIS A 77 17.61 29.37 18.49
C HIS A 77 18.18 30.23 19.65
N GLN A 78 18.73 31.38 19.30
CA GLN A 78 19.35 32.33 20.24
C GLN A 78 18.27 33.13 20.98
N HIS A 79 17.66 32.52 21.99
CA HIS A 79 16.82 33.24 22.95
C HIS A 79 17.59 33.60 24.22
N SER A 80 16.96 34.38 25.11
CA SER A 80 17.52 34.70 26.42
C SER A 80 18.12 33.45 27.08
N PRO A 81 19.31 33.56 27.71
CA PRO A 81 19.99 32.43 28.35
C PRO A 81 19.03 31.61 29.22
N GLY A 82 19.03 30.28 29.02
CA GLY A 82 18.18 29.35 29.77
C GLY A 82 16.76 29.16 29.23
N LYS A 83 16.33 29.84 28.16
CA LYS A 83 14.96 29.64 27.62
C LYS A 83 14.74 28.25 27.01
N TYR A 84 15.71 27.75 26.25
CA TYR A 84 15.63 26.43 25.59
C TYR A 84 16.73 25.50 26.07
N ASP A 85 17.98 25.96 26.10
CA ASP A 85 19.10 25.19 26.65
C ASP A 85 19.28 25.52 28.14
N GLY A 86 18.37 25.01 28.97
CA GLY A 86 18.41 25.16 30.41
C GLY A 86 17.38 24.28 31.12
N ALA A 87 17.64 23.98 32.40
CA ALA A 87 16.86 23.02 33.18
C ALA A 87 15.36 23.35 33.30
N ILE A 88 14.97 24.62 33.17
CA ILE A 88 13.55 25.01 33.14
C ILE A 88 12.81 24.58 31.88
N HIS A 89 13.54 24.27 30.81
CA HIS A 89 12.99 23.77 29.55
C HIS A 89 13.10 22.26 29.49
N HIS A 90 14.29 21.69 29.64
CA HIS A 90 14.44 20.25 29.47
C HIS A 90 14.06 19.44 30.73
N HIS A 91 13.92 20.06 31.90
CA HIS A 91 13.55 19.39 33.17
C HIS A 91 14.50 18.27 33.61
N HIS A 92 15.76 18.35 33.19
CA HIS A 92 16.81 17.40 33.55
C HIS A 92 18.00 18.10 34.19
N LYS A 93 18.90 17.34 34.79
CA LYS A 93 20.22 17.85 35.22
C LYS A 93 21.02 18.27 33.98
N ASP A 94 21.65 19.44 34.04
CA ASP A 94 22.53 19.95 32.98
C ASP A 94 23.63 18.93 32.65
N GLY A 95 23.87 18.75 31.35
CA GLY A 95 24.85 17.79 30.82
C GLY A 95 24.42 16.32 30.87
N SER A 96 23.21 16.01 31.34
CA SER A 96 22.65 14.66 31.21
C SER A 96 22.13 14.40 29.79
N THR A 97 21.93 13.14 29.41
CA THR A 97 21.32 12.77 28.12
C THR A 97 19.96 13.47 27.92
N GLY A 98 19.14 13.57 28.97
CA GLY A 98 17.84 14.26 28.91
C GLY A 98 17.94 15.79 28.78
N ALA A 99 19.13 16.38 28.95
CA ALA A 99 19.37 17.80 28.67
C ALA A 99 19.76 18.07 27.19
N SER A 100 20.01 17.03 26.40
CA SER A 100 20.37 17.15 24.99
C SER A 100 19.13 17.41 24.12
N CYS A 101 19.14 18.48 23.33
CA CYS A 101 18.01 18.84 22.47
C CYS A 101 17.65 17.72 21.49
N VAL A 102 18.66 17.02 20.95
CA VAL A 102 18.44 15.98 19.93
C VAL A 102 17.77 14.73 20.50
N GLU A 103 17.84 14.47 21.80
CA GLU A 103 17.19 13.29 22.39
C GLU A 103 15.66 13.44 22.44
N CYS A 104 15.17 14.68 22.60
CA CYS A 104 13.73 14.95 22.58
C CYS A 104 13.20 15.32 21.20
N HIS A 105 13.95 16.14 20.45
CA HIS A 105 13.47 16.72 19.19
C HIS A 105 13.87 15.92 17.95
N MET A 106 14.89 15.06 18.07
CA MET A 106 15.41 14.22 16.98
C MET A 106 15.72 12.80 17.51
N PRO A 107 14.76 12.11 18.15
CA PRO A 107 15.03 10.83 18.79
C PRO A 107 15.66 9.84 17.80
N GLU A 108 16.62 9.06 18.28
CA GLU A 108 17.31 8.05 17.49
C GLU A 108 16.53 6.74 17.48
N THR A 109 16.44 6.10 16.32
CA THR A 109 15.93 4.73 16.19
C THR A 109 16.93 3.92 15.39
N THR A 110 17.25 2.72 15.86
CA THR A 110 18.04 1.74 15.13
C THR A 110 17.15 0.99 14.15
N TYR A 111 17.42 1.16 12.86
CA TYR A 111 16.73 0.42 11.80
C TYR A 111 17.59 -0.78 11.38
N MET A 112 16.95 -1.89 11.01
CA MET A 112 17.61 -3.14 10.63
C MET A 112 18.62 -3.68 11.68
N GLU A 113 18.45 -3.32 12.96
CA GLU A 113 19.36 -3.66 14.08
C GLU A 113 20.80 -3.14 13.94
N VAL A 114 21.13 -2.37 12.89
CA VAL A 114 22.52 -1.96 12.60
C VAL A 114 22.70 -0.49 12.22
N ASP A 115 21.61 0.24 11.93
CA ASP A 115 21.69 1.61 11.42
C ASP A 115 20.94 2.61 12.33
N PRO A 116 21.62 3.25 13.30
CA PRO A 116 21.04 4.28 14.15
C PRO A 116 20.81 5.58 13.37
N ARG A 117 19.55 6.01 13.26
CA ARG A 117 19.18 7.25 12.56
C ARG A 117 18.35 8.15 13.46
N ARG A 118 18.67 9.44 13.43
CA ARG A 118 17.94 10.52 14.13
C ARG A 118 16.75 10.98 13.28
N ASP A 119 15.57 11.15 13.88
CA ASP A 119 14.41 11.75 13.20
C ASP A 119 14.69 13.24 12.87
N HIS A 120 14.63 13.60 11.59
CA HIS A 120 14.89 14.95 11.10
C HIS A 120 13.64 15.83 10.98
N SER A 121 12.48 15.40 11.49
CA SER A 121 11.29 16.25 11.64
C SER A 121 11.49 17.38 12.66
N LEU A 122 12.50 17.27 13.55
CA LEU A 122 12.84 18.27 14.57
C LEU A 122 11.60 18.68 15.40
N ARG A 123 10.80 17.69 15.78
CA ARG A 123 9.44 17.90 16.30
C ARG A 123 9.47 18.31 17.77
N VAL A 124 8.47 19.09 18.20
CA VAL A 124 8.18 19.24 19.63
C VAL A 124 7.58 17.91 20.11
N PRO A 125 8.04 17.32 21.24
CA PRO A 125 7.47 16.08 21.76
C PRO A 125 5.95 16.15 21.91
N ARG A 126 5.25 15.09 21.47
CA ARG A 126 3.79 14.95 21.52
C ARG A 126 3.36 13.63 22.18
N PRO A 127 3.62 13.42 23.49
CA PRO A 127 3.15 12.21 24.17
C PRO A 127 1.62 12.06 24.15
N ASP A 128 0.88 13.15 23.95
CA ASP A 128 -0.56 13.11 23.73
C ASP A 128 -0.97 12.34 22.45
N LEU A 129 -0.13 12.34 21.41
CA LEU A 129 -0.32 11.47 20.24
C LEU A 129 0.06 10.01 20.53
N SER A 130 0.97 9.77 21.47
CA SER A 130 1.27 8.42 21.94
C SER A 130 0.11 7.81 22.70
N VAL A 131 -0.47 8.57 23.63
CA VAL A 131 -1.68 8.16 24.37
C VAL A 131 -2.85 7.86 23.41
N ALA A 132 -3.05 8.71 22.41
CA ALA A 132 -4.22 8.57 21.54
C ALA A 132 -4.05 7.57 20.40
N LEU A 133 -2.84 7.44 19.84
CA LEU A 133 -2.59 6.70 18.60
C LEU A 133 -1.47 5.65 18.70
N GLY A 134 -0.88 5.45 19.88
CA GLY A 134 0.23 4.50 20.08
C GLY A 134 1.52 4.89 19.34
N THR A 135 1.68 6.15 18.94
CA THR A 135 2.91 6.63 18.28
C THR A 135 4.08 6.72 19.27
N PRO A 136 5.34 6.53 18.85
CA PRO A 136 6.49 6.63 19.75
C PRO A 136 6.60 8.04 20.36
N ASN A 137 7.16 8.17 21.57
CA ASN A 137 7.63 9.47 22.06
C ASN A 137 8.99 9.38 22.76
N ALA A 138 9.68 10.51 22.78
CA ALA A 138 11.03 10.62 23.31
C ALA A 138 11.13 10.41 24.83
N CYS A 139 10.09 10.79 25.59
CA CYS A 139 10.09 10.62 27.05
C CYS A 139 10.06 9.12 27.39
N THR A 140 9.08 8.40 26.85
CA THR A 140 8.94 6.96 27.08
C THR A 140 10.17 6.21 26.64
N ARG A 141 10.81 6.57 25.52
CA ARG A 141 12.07 5.94 25.08
C ARG A 141 13.16 5.90 26.17
N CYS A 142 13.34 7.01 26.90
CA CYS A 142 14.36 7.08 27.95
C CYS A 142 13.86 6.47 29.27
N HIS A 143 12.61 6.77 29.65
CA HIS A 143 12.03 6.39 30.93
C HIS A 143 11.48 4.96 30.97
N LEU A 144 11.48 4.24 29.84
CA LEU A 144 11.13 2.82 29.76
C LEU A 144 11.99 1.97 30.69
N ASN A 145 13.24 2.36 30.92
CA ASN A 145 14.20 1.62 31.73
C ASN A 145 14.28 2.09 33.18
N ASP A 146 13.47 3.07 33.57
CA ASP A 146 13.39 3.49 34.97
C ASP A 146 12.87 2.33 35.84
N PRO A 147 13.35 2.21 37.10
CA PRO A 147 12.88 1.16 38.01
C PRO A 147 11.36 1.24 38.22
N ASN A 148 10.64 0.28 37.63
CA ASN A 148 9.19 0.16 37.78
C ASN A 148 8.81 -1.32 37.98
N PRO A 149 8.22 -1.69 39.13
CA PRO A 149 7.85 -3.08 39.42
C PRO A 149 6.77 -3.64 38.48
N LYS A 150 6.02 -2.77 37.78
CA LYS A 150 5.01 -3.18 36.79
C LYS A 150 5.59 -3.44 35.40
N LYS A 151 6.88 -3.14 35.15
CA LYS A 151 7.46 -3.28 33.83
C LYS A 151 7.43 -4.75 33.38
N PRO A 152 6.83 -5.06 32.20
CA PRO A 152 6.85 -6.40 31.63
C PRO A 152 8.29 -6.90 31.45
N LYS A 153 8.54 -8.17 31.72
CA LYS A 153 9.86 -8.76 31.48
C LYS A 153 10.01 -9.09 30.00
N ARG A 154 10.88 -8.37 29.30
CA ARG A 154 11.21 -8.55 27.88
C ARG A 154 12.72 -8.39 27.69
N ASP A 155 13.49 -9.28 28.30
CA ASP A 155 14.97 -9.22 28.33
C ASP A 155 15.61 -9.29 26.93
N GLN A 156 14.86 -9.77 25.95
CA GLN A 156 15.27 -9.82 24.54
C GLN A 156 15.13 -8.49 23.81
N PHE A 157 14.32 -7.55 24.30
CA PHE A 157 14.15 -6.24 23.66
C PHE A 157 15.33 -5.34 24.02
N VAL A 158 16.10 -4.99 23.00
CA VAL A 158 17.26 -4.10 23.08
C VAL A 158 16.82 -2.65 22.95
N ASP A 159 15.92 -2.36 22.01
CA ASP A 159 15.52 -1.00 21.65
C ASP A 159 14.04 -0.71 21.89
N TYR A 160 13.71 0.56 22.16
CA TYR A 160 12.32 1.02 22.33
C TYR A 160 11.42 0.68 21.12
N ALA A 161 11.98 0.64 19.91
CA ALA A 161 11.23 0.27 18.71
C ALA A 161 10.66 -1.16 18.80
N GLU A 162 11.32 -2.08 19.48
CA GLU A 162 10.82 -3.45 19.68
C GLU A 162 9.62 -3.47 20.64
N TRP A 163 9.62 -2.61 21.66
CA TRP A 163 8.48 -2.45 22.56
C TRP A 163 7.27 -1.89 21.81
N VAL A 164 7.47 -0.86 20.98
CA VAL A 164 6.40 -0.29 20.14
C VAL A 164 5.86 -1.34 19.17
N ARG A 165 6.74 -2.06 18.46
CA ARG A 165 6.34 -3.14 17.55
C ARG A 165 5.60 -4.26 18.28
N ALA A 166 6.04 -4.66 19.47
CA ALA A 166 5.37 -5.69 20.26
C ALA A 166 3.95 -5.27 20.66
N ALA A 167 3.76 -4.02 21.11
CA ALA A 167 2.43 -3.47 21.40
C ALA A 167 1.53 -3.46 20.14
N GLN A 168 2.06 -3.01 19.00
CA GLN A 168 1.32 -3.01 17.72
C GLN A 168 0.99 -4.43 17.23
N ASN A 169 1.83 -5.40 17.56
CA ASN A 169 1.68 -6.82 17.26
C ASN A 169 0.87 -7.58 18.32
N GLY A 170 0.09 -6.88 19.16
CA GLY A 170 -0.89 -7.48 20.07
C GLY A 170 -0.35 -7.98 21.41
N ASP A 171 0.90 -7.64 21.80
CA ASP A 171 1.38 -7.88 23.17
C ASP A 171 0.70 -6.89 24.14
N GLN A 172 -0.46 -7.29 24.67
CA GLN A 172 -1.29 -6.43 25.52
C GLN A 172 -0.58 -5.98 26.80
N GLU A 173 0.27 -6.83 27.38
CA GLU A 173 1.03 -6.48 28.60
C GLU A 173 2.01 -5.33 28.32
N VAL A 174 2.67 -5.38 27.16
CA VAL A 174 3.55 -4.31 26.68
C VAL A 174 2.74 -3.06 26.32
N ALA A 175 1.63 -3.21 25.61
CA ALA A 175 0.75 -2.11 25.21
C ALA A 175 0.21 -1.33 26.43
N ASP A 176 -0.29 -2.04 27.44
CA ASP A 176 -0.81 -1.44 28.68
C ASP A 176 0.28 -0.68 29.42
N TYR A 177 1.49 -1.26 29.51
CA TYR A 177 2.62 -0.61 30.17
C TYR A 177 3.09 0.65 29.43
N LEU A 178 3.20 0.59 28.09
CA LEU A 178 3.53 1.77 27.29
C LEU A 178 2.47 2.86 27.44
N SER A 179 1.18 2.49 27.46
CA SER A 179 0.08 3.43 27.68
C SER A 179 0.18 4.15 29.03
N GLU A 180 0.50 3.43 30.12
CA GLU A 180 0.75 4.06 31.43
C GLU A 180 1.92 5.06 31.39
N LEU A 181 3.03 4.71 30.71
CA LEU A 181 4.19 5.59 30.57
C LEU A 181 3.90 6.81 29.68
N ASP A 182 3.19 6.61 28.59
CA ASP A 182 2.81 7.66 27.65
C ASP A 182 1.85 8.65 28.32
N GLN A 183 0.91 8.15 29.14
CA GLN A 183 0.03 9.00 29.95
C GLN A 183 0.82 9.83 30.96
N TRP A 184 1.79 9.21 31.66
CA TRP A 184 2.68 9.94 32.55
C TRP A 184 3.46 11.05 31.81
N ALA A 185 3.99 10.75 30.63
CA ALA A 185 4.71 11.72 29.82
C ALA A 185 3.77 12.86 29.34
N ALA A 186 2.54 12.55 28.96
CA ALA A 186 1.53 13.52 28.57
C ALA A 186 1.17 14.45 29.74
N ASP A 187 0.98 13.90 30.94
CA ASP A 187 0.67 14.65 32.15
C ASP A 187 1.83 15.57 32.54
N LYS A 188 3.08 15.08 32.49
CA LYS A 188 4.26 15.91 32.77
C LYS A 188 4.48 17.02 31.76
N THR A 189 4.31 16.74 30.47
CA THR A 189 4.41 17.79 29.45
C THR A 189 3.26 18.80 29.54
N ARG A 190 2.10 18.43 30.08
CA ARG A 190 1.01 19.37 30.40
C ARG A 190 1.34 20.22 31.64
N GLU A 191 1.88 19.61 32.69
CA GLU A 191 2.32 20.29 33.92
C GLU A 191 3.39 21.36 33.61
N TRP A 192 4.39 20.99 32.80
CA TRP A 192 5.53 21.85 32.52
C TRP A 192 5.25 22.97 31.51
N TYR A 193 4.49 22.66 30.45
CA TYR A 193 4.33 23.59 29.32
C TYR A 193 2.91 24.13 29.15
N GLY A 194 1.99 23.74 30.04
CA GLY A 194 0.57 24.08 29.99
C GLY A 194 -0.22 23.31 28.93
N GLU A 195 -1.54 23.42 29.01
CA GLU A 195 -2.45 23.01 27.95
C GLU A 195 -2.34 23.96 26.75
N LYS A 196 -2.22 23.39 25.55
CA LYS A 196 -2.20 24.15 24.30
C LYS A 196 -3.43 23.78 23.48
N PRO A 197 -4.29 24.76 23.11
CA PRO A 197 -5.53 24.51 22.37
C PRO A 197 -5.32 23.74 21.06
N ASP A 198 -4.20 23.95 20.38
CA ASP A 198 -3.92 23.37 19.06
C ASP A 198 -3.39 21.91 19.12
N ARG A 199 -3.23 21.30 20.30
CA ARG A 199 -2.76 19.90 20.39
C ARG A 199 -3.74 18.92 19.75
N GLU A 200 -5.05 19.17 19.85
CA GLU A 200 -6.09 18.28 19.32
C GLU A 200 -6.17 18.29 17.77
N GLN A 201 -5.56 19.25 17.07
CA GLN A 201 -5.68 19.42 15.60
C GLN A 201 -4.46 18.89 14.82
N HIS A 202 -3.89 17.75 15.22
CA HIS A 202 -2.80 17.14 14.46
C HIS A 202 -3.33 16.29 13.29
N PHE A 203 -2.64 16.31 12.14
CA PHE A 203 -3.01 15.50 10.97
C PHE A 203 -3.01 13.99 11.23
N ALA A 204 -2.29 13.56 12.28
CA ALA A 204 -2.18 12.16 12.67
C ALA A 204 -3.52 11.51 12.96
N TYR A 205 -4.45 12.24 13.58
CA TYR A 205 -5.79 11.72 13.88
C TYR A 205 -6.55 11.39 12.61
N THR A 206 -6.50 12.27 11.62
CA THR A 206 -7.13 12.05 10.31
C THR A 206 -6.53 10.87 9.56
N ILE A 207 -5.19 10.78 9.54
CA ILE A 207 -4.51 9.65 8.90
C ILE A 207 -4.82 8.33 9.63
N ALA A 208 -4.84 8.33 10.96
CA ALA A 208 -5.17 7.15 11.74
C ALA A 208 -6.61 6.68 11.50
N ALA A 209 -7.59 7.58 11.58
CA ALA A 209 -9.00 7.26 11.30
C ALA A 209 -9.19 6.71 9.88
N ALA A 210 -8.51 7.29 8.88
CA ALA A 210 -8.52 6.77 7.52
C ALA A 210 -7.89 5.37 7.41
N ARG A 211 -6.85 5.10 8.20
CA ARG A 211 -6.18 3.80 8.21
C ARG A 211 -7.00 2.71 8.89
N ASP A 212 -7.79 3.10 9.89
CA ASP A 212 -8.74 2.26 10.61
C ASP A 212 -10.05 2.04 9.82
N GLY A 213 -10.14 2.61 8.61
CA GLY A 213 -11.28 2.44 7.71
C GLY A 213 -12.53 3.21 8.15
N GLU A 214 -12.38 4.29 8.91
CA GLU A 214 -13.50 5.12 9.34
C GLU A 214 -14.10 5.90 8.15
N PRO A 215 -15.39 5.71 7.81
CA PRO A 215 -16.00 6.42 6.69
C PRO A 215 -15.98 7.95 6.83
N ALA A 216 -16.06 8.45 8.06
CA ALA A 216 -16.02 9.88 8.36
C ALA A 216 -14.65 10.54 8.12
N ALA A 217 -13.60 9.76 7.88
CA ALA A 217 -12.26 10.28 7.62
C ALA A 217 -12.14 10.97 6.25
N GLU A 218 -13.03 10.67 5.29
CA GLU A 218 -12.99 11.23 3.93
C GLU A 218 -13.00 12.77 3.94
N ASP A 219 -13.97 13.38 4.60
CA ASP A 219 -14.10 14.84 4.66
C ASP A 219 -12.86 15.47 5.31
N ALA A 220 -12.34 14.85 6.37
CA ALA A 220 -11.15 15.32 7.06
C ALA A 220 -9.89 15.23 6.18
N LEU A 221 -9.75 14.16 5.39
CA LEU A 221 -8.65 14.00 4.42
C LEU A 221 -8.75 15.03 3.28
N ILE A 222 -9.96 15.29 2.77
CA ILE A 222 -10.19 16.35 1.77
C ILE A 222 -9.75 17.70 2.32
N GLN A 223 -10.09 18.03 3.57
CA GLN A 223 -9.61 19.26 4.20
C GLN A 223 -8.08 19.25 4.35
N LEU A 224 -7.48 18.13 4.75
CA LEU A 224 -6.03 18.00 4.90
C LEU A 224 -5.30 18.28 3.57
N ALA A 225 -5.75 17.69 2.47
CA ALA A 225 -5.16 17.87 1.15
C ALA A 225 -5.19 19.33 0.68
N LYS A 226 -6.22 20.10 1.06
CA LYS A 226 -6.41 21.51 0.70
C LYS A 226 -5.64 22.50 1.59
N GLN A 227 -5.06 22.06 2.70
CA GLN A 227 -4.38 22.94 3.65
C GLN A 227 -2.94 23.26 3.21
N ASN A 228 -2.78 24.34 2.43
CA ASN A 228 -1.47 24.81 1.92
C ASN A 228 -0.40 25.15 2.98
N LYS A 229 -0.77 25.21 4.27
CA LYS A 229 0.16 25.41 5.39
C LYS A 229 0.83 24.12 5.85
N LEU A 230 0.25 22.96 5.53
CA LEU A 230 0.83 21.67 5.86
C LEU A 230 1.97 21.31 4.90
N PRO A 231 2.94 20.49 5.35
CA PRO A 231 3.97 19.94 4.47
C PRO A 231 3.36 19.19 3.28
N SER A 232 3.98 19.31 2.11
CA SER A 232 3.48 18.66 0.88
C SER A 232 3.34 17.15 1.02
N ILE A 233 4.27 16.49 1.72
CA ILE A 233 4.21 15.05 1.99
C ILE A 233 2.95 14.66 2.79
N VAL A 234 2.50 15.49 3.73
CA VAL A 234 1.27 15.25 4.50
C VAL A 234 0.03 15.40 3.60
N ARG A 235 -0.01 16.45 2.77
CA ARG A 235 -1.11 16.69 1.82
C ARG A 235 -1.18 15.58 0.76
N ALA A 236 -0.04 15.16 0.24
CA ALA A 236 0.09 14.06 -0.70
C ALA A 236 -0.31 12.72 -0.05
N THR A 237 0.05 12.48 1.21
CA THR A 237 -0.47 11.32 1.96
C THR A 237 -1.98 11.35 2.08
N ALA A 238 -2.60 12.51 2.37
CA ALA A 238 -4.06 12.58 2.39
C ALA A 238 -4.69 12.19 1.05
N LEU A 239 -4.12 12.65 -0.07
CA LEU A 239 -4.57 12.23 -1.40
C LEU A 239 -4.38 10.71 -1.61
N ALA A 240 -3.28 10.13 -1.14
CA ALA A 240 -3.06 8.69 -1.25
C ALA A 240 -4.06 7.88 -0.41
N GLU A 241 -4.35 8.31 0.82
CA GLU A 241 -5.36 7.67 1.67
C GLU A 241 -6.79 7.95 1.18
N LEU A 242 -7.03 9.02 0.39
CA LEU A 242 -8.34 9.27 -0.23
C LEU A 242 -8.72 8.24 -1.29
N ALA A 243 -7.75 7.54 -1.89
CA ALA A 243 -8.00 6.58 -2.96
C ALA A 243 -8.83 5.36 -2.52
N GLN A 244 -9.05 5.18 -1.22
CA GLN A 244 -9.95 4.17 -0.67
C GLN A 244 -11.44 4.57 -0.70
N PHE A 245 -11.72 5.86 -0.93
CA PHE A 245 -13.06 6.43 -1.07
C PHE A 245 -13.37 6.68 -2.55
N ASP A 246 -14.61 6.41 -2.95
CA ASP A 246 -15.08 6.59 -4.33
C ASP A 246 -16.26 7.58 -4.34
N SER A 247 -15.96 8.84 -4.04
CA SER A 247 -16.94 9.94 -4.06
C SER A 247 -16.58 11.02 -5.08
N ASP A 248 -17.60 11.72 -5.56
CA ASP A 248 -17.42 12.89 -6.43
C ASP A 248 -16.57 13.98 -5.77
N ALA A 249 -16.63 14.11 -4.43
CA ALA A 249 -15.85 15.09 -3.67
C ALA A 249 -14.35 14.74 -3.66
N THR A 250 -14.03 13.45 -3.55
CA THR A 250 -12.67 12.93 -3.65
C THR A 250 -12.11 13.14 -5.06
N VAL A 251 -12.88 12.77 -6.09
CA VAL A 251 -12.48 12.98 -7.49
C VAL A 251 -12.26 14.46 -7.79
N GLN A 252 -13.16 15.35 -7.34
CA GLN A 252 -13.00 16.79 -7.57
C GLN A 252 -11.77 17.35 -6.84
N THR A 253 -11.52 16.91 -5.60
CA THR A 253 -10.33 17.33 -4.84
C THR A 253 -9.04 16.88 -5.53
N ALA A 254 -9.03 15.68 -6.13
CA ALA A 254 -7.91 15.21 -6.93
C ALA A 254 -7.72 16.04 -8.20
N LEU A 255 -8.80 16.36 -8.93
CA LEU A 255 -8.74 17.23 -10.11
C LEU A 255 -8.14 18.60 -9.79
N ASP A 256 -8.59 19.25 -8.71
CA ASP A 256 -8.07 20.54 -8.26
C ASP A 256 -6.57 20.46 -7.90
N SER A 257 -6.14 19.32 -7.35
CA SER A 257 -4.76 19.10 -6.90
C SER A 257 -3.76 18.86 -8.04
N LEU A 258 -4.23 18.61 -9.28
CA LEU A 258 -3.36 18.48 -10.46
C LEU A 258 -2.66 19.79 -10.84
N GLU A 259 -3.12 20.93 -10.33
CA GLU A 259 -2.53 22.25 -10.59
C GLU A 259 -1.64 22.73 -9.42
N ASP A 260 -1.42 21.90 -8.39
CA ASP A 260 -0.59 22.28 -7.25
C ASP A 260 0.87 22.54 -7.70
N LYS A 261 1.52 23.51 -7.06
CA LYS A 261 2.92 23.85 -7.31
C LYS A 261 3.87 22.69 -7.01
N ASP A 262 3.52 21.85 -6.03
CA ASP A 262 4.35 20.74 -5.60
C ASP A 262 4.08 19.48 -6.45
N PRO A 263 5.10 18.95 -7.15
CA PRO A 263 4.91 17.77 -8.01
C PRO A 263 4.49 16.52 -7.24
N GLN A 264 4.84 16.39 -5.96
CA GLN A 264 4.41 15.24 -5.15
C GLN A 264 2.89 15.23 -4.95
N ILE A 265 2.27 16.40 -4.84
CA ILE A 265 0.83 16.55 -4.69
C ILE A 265 0.13 16.25 -6.02
N ARG A 266 0.63 16.80 -7.14
CA ARG A 266 0.11 16.49 -8.49
C ARG A 266 0.16 14.99 -8.75
N ALA A 267 1.27 14.35 -8.43
CA ALA A 267 1.47 12.91 -8.58
C ALA A 267 0.51 12.08 -7.71
N ALA A 268 0.36 12.43 -6.42
CA ALA A 268 -0.53 11.73 -5.48
C ALA A 268 -2.03 11.90 -5.82
N ALA A 269 -2.41 12.95 -6.55
CA ALA A 269 -3.77 13.15 -7.00
C ALA A 269 -4.18 12.18 -8.12
N ILE A 270 -3.26 11.78 -9.01
CA ILE A 270 -3.57 10.99 -10.22
C ILE A 270 -4.29 9.65 -9.90
N PRO A 271 -3.86 8.83 -8.93
CA PRO A 271 -4.52 7.56 -8.61
C PRO A 271 -6.02 7.68 -8.28
N ASN A 272 -6.44 8.78 -7.66
CA ASN A 272 -7.84 9.05 -7.28
C ASN A 272 -8.77 9.26 -8.48
N LEU A 273 -8.22 9.38 -9.69
CA LEU A 273 -8.98 9.58 -10.93
C LEU A 273 -9.33 8.25 -11.62
N ALA A 274 -8.93 7.11 -11.07
CA ALA A 274 -9.11 5.79 -11.67
C ALA A 274 -10.56 5.44 -12.03
N GLY A 275 -11.55 6.01 -11.32
CA GLY A 275 -12.98 5.80 -11.60
C GLY A 275 -13.54 6.62 -12.77
N LEU A 276 -12.76 7.57 -13.34
CA LEU A 276 -13.19 8.34 -14.49
C LEU A 276 -13.26 7.50 -15.77
N THR A 277 -14.10 7.91 -16.72
CA THR A 277 -14.15 7.30 -18.05
C THR A 277 -12.83 7.53 -18.81
N ASN A 278 -12.47 6.61 -19.71
CA ASN A 278 -11.26 6.73 -20.55
C ASN A 278 -11.15 8.10 -21.26
N GLU A 279 -12.28 8.61 -21.78
CA GLU A 279 -12.32 9.93 -22.43
C GLU A 279 -11.94 11.07 -21.46
N LYS A 280 -12.49 11.06 -20.24
CA LYS A 280 -12.17 12.06 -19.23
C LYS A 280 -10.73 11.92 -18.74
N LEU A 281 -10.25 10.70 -18.51
CA LEU A 281 -8.85 10.43 -18.16
C LEU A 281 -7.88 10.96 -19.21
N LEU A 282 -8.13 10.67 -20.49
CA LEU A 282 -7.31 11.19 -21.60
C LEU A 282 -7.31 12.72 -21.62
N ARG A 283 -8.47 13.35 -21.46
CA ARG A 283 -8.58 14.81 -21.45
C ARG A 283 -7.77 15.45 -20.31
N VAL A 284 -7.84 14.87 -19.11
CA VAL A 284 -7.23 15.44 -17.90
C VAL A 284 -5.74 15.13 -17.80
N LEU A 285 -5.30 13.92 -18.17
CA LEU A 285 -3.93 13.47 -17.94
C LEU A 285 -2.99 13.67 -19.12
N THR A 286 -3.50 13.84 -20.35
CA THR A 286 -2.63 14.12 -21.50
C THR A 286 -1.74 15.36 -21.31
N PRO A 287 -2.23 16.49 -20.76
CA PRO A 287 -1.37 17.65 -20.47
C PRO A 287 -0.25 17.34 -19.47
N LEU A 288 -0.49 16.44 -18.51
CA LEU A 288 0.51 16.06 -17.49
C LEU A 288 1.66 15.23 -18.05
N LEU A 289 1.52 14.66 -19.25
CA LEU A 289 2.64 14.04 -19.96
C LEU A 289 3.71 15.06 -20.40
N ASP A 290 3.39 16.36 -20.36
CA ASP A 290 4.32 17.46 -20.60
C ASP A 290 4.74 18.18 -19.31
N ASP A 291 4.38 17.67 -18.13
CA ASP A 291 4.80 18.24 -16.85
C ASP A 291 6.34 18.30 -16.80
N PRO A 292 6.96 19.39 -16.29
CA PRO A 292 8.41 19.48 -16.21
C PRO A 292 9.04 18.39 -15.33
N VAL A 293 8.28 17.81 -14.38
CA VAL A 293 8.78 16.83 -13.42
C VAL A 293 8.42 15.40 -13.85
N ARG A 294 9.43 14.53 -13.92
CA ARG A 294 9.31 13.13 -14.31
C ARG A 294 8.34 12.36 -13.44
N LEU A 295 8.32 12.59 -12.12
CA LEU A 295 7.37 11.94 -11.23
C LEU A 295 5.93 12.11 -11.74
N VAL A 296 5.52 13.32 -12.11
CA VAL A 296 4.16 13.59 -12.59
C VAL A 296 3.91 12.96 -13.96
N ARG A 297 4.86 13.09 -14.90
CA ARG A 297 4.74 12.48 -16.24
C ARG A 297 4.59 10.97 -16.16
N THR A 298 5.42 10.32 -15.35
CA THR A 298 5.44 8.85 -15.20
C THR A 298 4.17 8.34 -14.53
N GLU A 299 3.67 9.02 -13.49
CA GLU A 299 2.38 8.69 -12.87
C GLU A 299 1.20 8.83 -13.85
N ALA A 300 1.15 9.93 -14.61
CA ALA A 300 0.12 10.15 -15.63
C ALA A 300 0.18 9.06 -16.71
N ALA A 301 1.38 8.70 -17.17
CA ALA A 301 1.57 7.66 -18.18
C ALA A 301 1.15 6.27 -17.68
N ARG A 302 1.44 5.91 -16.42
CA ARG A 302 0.96 4.64 -15.84
C ARG A 302 -0.55 4.58 -15.75
N MET A 303 -1.20 5.69 -15.40
CA MET A 303 -2.66 5.78 -15.38
C MET A 303 -3.27 5.70 -16.79
N LEU A 304 -2.60 6.25 -17.80
CA LEU A 304 -3.04 6.15 -19.20
C LEU A 304 -2.72 4.79 -19.84
N ALA A 305 -1.74 4.05 -19.34
CA ALA A 305 -1.39 2.71 -19.84
C ALA A 305 -2.52 1.68 -19.69
N ARG A 306 -3.53 2.00 -18.88
CA ARG A 306 -4.75 1.21 -18.63
C ARG A 306 -5.72 1.26 -19.81
N ILE A 307 -5.61 2.30 -20.62
CA ILE A 307 -6.50 2.58 -21.73
C ILE A 307 -5.99 1.79 -22.94
N PRO A 308 -6.85 1.02 -23.64
CA PRO A 308 -6.44 0.27 -24.81
C PRO A 308 -5.75 1.16 -25.86
N ASP A 309 -4.65 0.70 -26.45
CA ASP A 309 -3.88 1.45 -27.46
C ASP A 309 -4.74 1.97 -28.62
N ALA A 310 -5.83 1.27 -28.97
CA ALA A 310 -6.76 1.69 -30.02
C ALA A 310 -7.48 3.02 -29.70
N GLU A 311 -7.65 3.35 -28.42
CA GLU A 311 -8.25 4.59 -27.94
C GLU A 311 -7.20 5.72 -27.81
N VAL A 312 -5.93 5.38 -27.60
CA VAL A 312 -4.83 6.34 -27.44
C VAL A 312 -4.19 6.65 -28.81
N ARG A 313 -4.45 7.84 -29.36
CA ARG A 313 -4.08 8.16 -30.76
C ARG A 313 -2.77 8.94 -30.92
N GLY A 314 -2.00 8.54 -31.94
CA GLY A 314 -0.94 9.35 -32.56
C GLY A 314 0.09 9.89 -31.56
N ARG A 315 0.13 11.23 -31.43
CA ARG A 315 1.11 11.93 -30.57
C ARG A 315 0.99 11.60 -29.09
N VAL A 316 -0.21 11.27 -28.60
CA VAL A 316 -0.43 10.92 -27.19
C VAL A 316 0.21 9.57 -26.87
N SER A 317 0.02 8.57 -27.74
CA SER A 317 0.62 7.24 -27.57
C SER A 317 2.14 7.31 -27.48
N ASN A 318 2.79 8.11 -28.35
CA ASN A 318 4.24 8.31 -28.29
C ASN A 318 4.71 8.94 -26.97
N LYS A 319 3.95 9.90 -26.42
CA LYS A 319 4.28 10.54 -25.13
C LYS A 319 4.09 9.58 -23.96
N VAL A 320 3.01 8.81 -23.97
CA VAL A 320 2.78 7.75 -22.96
C VAL A 320 3.95 6.77 -22.98
N GLU A 321 4.32 6.23 -24.14
CA GLU A 321 5.43 5.26 -24.20
C GLU A 321 6.76 5.89 -23.77
N ALA A 322 7.05 7.14 -24.16
CA ALA A 322 8.26 7.84 -23.71
C ALA A 322 8.33 7.99 -22.18
N ALA A 323 7.24 8.42 -21.55
CA ALA A 323 7.16 8.53 -20.10
C ALA A 323 7.18 7.15 -19.40
N LEU A 324 6.63 6.10 -20.00
CA LEU A 324 6.75 4.74 -19.47
C LEU A 324 8.18 4.21 -19.58
N GLU A 325 8.95 4.58 -20.61
CA GLU A 325 10.38 4.28 -20.68
C GLU A 325 11.16 5.02 -19.59
N GLU A 326 10.86 6.29 -19.32
CA GLU A 326 11.41 7.01 -18.16
C GLU A 326 11.11 6.30 -16.84
N TYR A 327 9.88 5.80 -16.68
CA TYR A 327 9.49 5.05 -15.49
C TYR A 327 10.27 3.73 -15.35
N LYS A 328 10.33 2.94 -16.43
CA LYS A 328 11.07 1.67 -16.45
C LYS A 328 12.56 1.85 -16.16
N LYS A 329 13.20 2.89 -16.70
CA LYS A 329 14.61 3.20 -16.38
C LYS A 329 14.83 3.44 -14.89
N GLY A 330 13.94 4.19 -14.24
CA GLY A 330 14.02 4.40 -12.78
C GLY A 330 13.88 3.13 -11.98
N LEU A 331 12.95 2.25 -12.36
CA LEU A 331 12.81 0.93 -11.72
C LEU A 331 14.08 0.08 -11.89
N MET A 332 14.78 0.21 -13.01
CA MET A 332 16.00 -0.56 -13.27
C MET A 332 17.21 -0.14 -12.41
N LEU A 333 17.13 0.97 -11.66
CA LEU A 333 18.11 1.31 -10.62
C LEU A 333 18.17 0.25 -9.51
N SER A 334 17.09 -0.49 -9.28
CA SER A 334 17.01 -1.64 -8.37
C SER A 334 16.76 -2.95 -9.13
N SER A 335 17.39 -3.10 -10.31
CA SER A 335 17.23 -4.27 -11.19
C SER A 335 17.71 -5.59 -10.60
N ASP A 336 18.44 -5.55 -9.49
CA ASP A 336 18.84 -6.68 -8.65
C ASP A 336 17.75 -7.10 -7.64
N ARG A 337 16.63 -6.37 -7.58
CA ARG A 337 15.45 -6.69 -6.76
C ARG A 337 14.30 -7.15 -7.66
N ALA A 338 13.58 -8.16 -7.21
CA ALA A 338 12.41 -8.67 -7.91
C ALA A 338 11.26 -7.66 -7.96
N ALA A 339 11.17 -6.74 -7.00
CA ALA A 339 10.17 -5.68 -6.98
C ALA A 339 10.18 -4.83 -8.27
N ALA A 340 11.36 -4.47 -8.79
CA ALA A 340 11.47 -3.71 -10.05
C ALA A 340 10.87 -4.48 -11.24
N HIS A 341 11.28 -5.74 -11.41
CA HIS A 341 10.78 -6.61 -12.49
C HIS A 341 9.30 -6.95 -12.35
N LEU A 342 8.81 -7.10 -11.12
CA LEU A 342 7.39 -7.30 -10.81
C LEU A 342 6.57 -6.10 -11.28
N THR A 343 6.98 -4.89 -10.92
CA THR A 343 6.30 -3.65 -11.33
C THR A 343 6.32 -3.47 -12.85
N ILE A 344 7.43 -3.78 -13.51
CA ILE A 344 7.52 -3.78 -14.99
C ILE A 344 6.57 -4.83 -15.60
N ALA A 345 6.45 -6.01 -14.99
CA ALA A 345 5.54 -7.05 -15.47
C ALA A 345 4.07 -6.61 -15.38
N VAL A 346 3.67 -6.00 -14.26
CA VAL A 346 2.32 -5.45 -14.05
C VAL A 346 2.02 -4.32 -15.04
N LEU A 347 3.01 -3.49 -15.36
CA LEU A 347 2.87 -2.47 -16.39
C LEU A 347 2.60 -3.10 -17.77
N TYR A 348 3.40 -4.09 -18.19
CA TYR A 348 3.17 -4.78 -19.47
C TYR A 348 1.83 -5.50 -19.51
N GLU A 349 1.40 -6.08 -18.40
CA GLU A 349 0.08 -6.71 -18.28
C GLU A 349 -1.04 -5.68 -18.47
N THR A 350 -0.89 -4.50 -17.87
CA THR A 350 -1.85 -3.38 -17.98
C THR A 350 -1.97 -2.90 -19.44
N GLN A 351 -0.87 -2.90 -20.19
CA GLN A 351 -0.83 -2.59 -21.62
C GLN A 351 -1.32 -3.75 -22.53
N GLY A 352 -1.68 -4.90 -21.97
CA GLY A 352 -2.05 -6.10 -22.74
C GLY A 352 -0.87 -6.81 -23.43
N ARG A 353 0.37 -6.40 -23.15
CA ARG A 353 1.62 -6.98 -23.69
C ARG A 353 1.98 -8.26 -22.92
N ARG A 354 1.14 -9.29 -23.09
CA ARG A 354 1.19 -10.54 -22.31
C ARG A 354 2.55 -11.24 -22.32
N ASP A 355 3.20 -11.36 -23.48
CA ASP A 355 4.48 -12.05 -23.58
C ASP A 355 5.62 -11.29 -22.88
N ASP A 356 5.60 -9.95 -22.92
CA ASP A 356 6.53 -9.11 -22.18
C ASP A 356 6.30 -9.26 -20.66
N ALA A 357 5.04 -9.26 -20.23
CA ALA A 357 4.67 -9.47 -18.83
C ALA A 357 5.17 -10.82 -18.31
N ILE A 358 4.96 -11.92 -19.05
CA ILE A 358 5.45 -13.25 -18.68
C ILE A 358 6.98 -13.28 -18.53
N ARG A 359 7.72 -12.62 -19.44
CA ARG A 359 9.19 -12.52 -19.35
C ARG A 359 9.64 -11.74 -18.12
N ALA A 360 8.99 -10.62 -17.81
CA ALA A 360 9.28 -9.79 -16.65
C ALA A 360 8.96 -10.52 -15.34
N TYR A 361 7.80 -11.20 -15.24
CA TYR A 361 7.48 -12.04 -14.08
C TYR A 361 8.49 -13.16 -13.86
N LYS A 362 8.89 -13.87 -14.93
CA LYS A 362 9.94 -14.90 -14.84
C LYS A 362 11.29 -14.31 -14.43
N THR A 363 11.58 -13.08 -14.84
CA THR A 363 12.80 -12.37 -14.41
C THR A 363 12.73 -12.03 -12.93
N ALA A 364 11.61 -11.51 -12.42
CA ALA A 364 11.41 -11.29 -10.99
C ALA A 364 11.64 -12.57 -10.17
N ILE A 365 11.07 -13.69 -10.61
CA ILE A 365 11.26 -15.02 -9.99
C ILE A 365 12.72 -15.48 -10.06
N ARG A 366 13.44 -15.18 -11.14
CA ARG A 366 14.85 -15.55 -11.29
C ARG A 366 15.77 -14.72 -10.38
N VAL A 367 15.48 -13.42 -10.25
CA VAL A 367 16.27 -12.47 -9.46
C VAL A 367 16.12 -12.76 -7.97
N GLU A 368 14.89 -12.97 -7.48
CA GLU A 368 14.64 -13.42 -6.11
C GLU A 368 13.71 -14.64 -6.07
N PRO A 369 14.25 -15.88 -6.08
CA PRO A 369 13.45 -17.10 -6.13
C PRO A 369 12.46 -17.27 -4.98
N THR A 370 12.72 -16.67 -3.83
CA THR A 370 11.90 -16.82 -2.62
C THR A 370 10.99 -15.62 -2.34
N VAL A 371 10.96 -14.61 -3.22
CA VAL A 371 10.04 -13.48 -3.08
C VAL A 371 8.61 -13.93 -3.37
N THR A 372 7.65 -13.39 -2.61
CA THR A 372 6.23 -13.58 -2.85
C THR A 372 5.68 -12.48 -3.77
N GLY A 373 4.63 -12.78 -4.52
CA GLY A 373 3.97 -11.87 -5.47
C GLY A 373 4.10 -12.31 -6.93
N PRO A 374 5.31 -12.40 -7.53
CA PRO A 374 5.48 -12.67 -8.96
C PRO A 374 4.82 -13.96 -9.45
N ARG A 375 4.85 -15.05 -8.68
CA ARG A 375 4.19 -16.30 -9.08
C ARG A 375 2.68 -16.22 -8.98
N THR A 376 2.16 -15.54 -7.95
CA THR A 376 0.72 -15.27 -7.80
C THR A 376 0.19 -14.51 -9.00
N ASN A 377 0.85 -13.41 -9.37
CA ASN A 377 0.42 -12.59 -10.51
C ASN A 377 0.58 -13.34 -11.84
N LEU A 378 1.67 -14.09 -12.03
CA LEU A 378 1.88 -14.89 -13.23
C LEU A 378 0.83 -16.02 -13.35
N ALA A 379 0.45 -16.65 -12.25
CA ALA A 379 -0.63 -17.64 -12.24
C ALA A 379 -1.97 -17.02 -12.64
N ALA A 380 -2.30 -15.85 -12.08
CA ALA A 380 -3.51 -15.11 -12.45
C ALA A 380 -3.52 -14.70 -13.94
N LEU A 381 -2.37 -14.32 -14.50
CA LEU A 381 -2.24 -14.05 -15.93
C LEU A 381 -2.51 -15.31 -16.78
N TYR A 382 -1.96 -16.46 -16.40
CA TYR A 382 -2.25 -17.71 -17.10
C TYR A 382 -3.71 -18.13 -16.99
N ASP A 383 -4.39 -17.92 -15.85
CA ASP A 383 -5.81 -18.21 -15.74
C ASP A 383 -6.65 -17.37 -16.71
N ARG A 384 -6.39 -16.07 -16.81
CA ARG A 384 -7.10 -15.23 -17.79
C ARG A 384 -6.84 -15.70 -19.22
N MET A 385 -5.61 -16.09 -19.53
CA MET A 385 -5.29 -16.67 -20.84
C MET A 385 -6.01 -18.02 -21.08
N ALA A 386 -6.20 -18.82 -20.03
CA ALA A 386 -6.98 -20.05 -20.12
C ALA A 386 -8.47 -19.76 -20.36
N ASP A 387 -9.05 -18.80 -19.63
CA ASP A 387 -10.44 -18.38 -19.77
C ASP A 387 -10.73 -17.85 -21.18
N GLU A 388 -9.84 -17.02 -21.73
CA GLU A 388 -9.92 -16.52 -23.11
C GLU A 388 -9.91 -17.67 -24.13
N LYS A 389 -9.06 -18.67 -23.93
CA LYS A 389 -8.99 -19.84 -24.82
C LYS A 389 -10.19 -20.76 -24.68
N GLU A 390 -10.75 -20.88 -23.49
CA GLU A 390 -12.00 -21.61 -23.26
C GLU A 390 -13.18 -20.89 -23.95
N GLN A 391 -13.20 -19.56 -23.94
CA GLN A 391 -14.17 -18.77 -24.67
C GLN A 391 -14.03 -18.97 -26.20
N GLU A 392 -12.80 -18.98 -26.72
CA GLU A 392 -12.53 -19.28 -28.13
C GLU A 392 -13.03 -20.68 -28.51
N MET A 393 -12.76 -21.69 -27.67
CA MET A 393 -13.28 -23.05 -27.85
C MET A 393 -14.81 -23.07 -27.92
N ARG A 394 -15.48 -22.40 -26.97
CA ARG A 394 -16.96 -22.32 -26.93
C ARG A 394 -17.51 -21.67 -28.21
N GLN A 395 -16.89 -20.58 -28.67
CA GLN A 395 -17.28 -19.91 -29.92
C GLN A 395 -17.09 -20.81 -31.14
N ALA A 396 -15.99 -21.56 -31.22
CA ALA A 396 -15.74 -22.49 -32.31
C ALA A 396 -16.78 -23.63 -32.35
N ILE A 397 -17.17 -24.15 -31.19
CA ILE A 397 -18.28 -25.14 -31.07
C ILE A 397 -19.58 -24.54 -31.60
N THR A 398 -19.94 -23.33 -31.17
CA THR A 398 -21.14 -22.63 -31.64
C THR A 398 -21.11 -22.38 -33.14
N ARG A 399 -19.98 -21.91 -33.70
CA ARG A 399 -19.81 -21.70 -35.15
C ARG A 399 -19.98 -23.01 -35.93
N SER A 400 -19.37 -24.10 -35.48
CA SER A 400 -19.55 -25.43 -36.08
C SER A 400 -21.03 -25.88 -36.08
N GLN A 401 -21.77 -25.60 -35.00
CA GLN A 401 -23.21 -25.87 -34.92
C GLN A 401 -24.02 -24.97 -35.88
N GLN A 402 -23.71 -23.68 -35.94
CA GLN A 402 -24.37 -22.73 -36.83
C GLN A 402 -24.18 -23.09 -38.32
N ILE A 403 -22.97 -23.46 -38.73
CA ILE A 403 -22.68 -23.90 -40.10
C ILE A 403 -23.56 -25.11 -40.47
N ARG A 404 -23.71 -26.08 -39.56
CA ARG A 404 -24.58 -27.25 -39.79
C ARG A 404 -26.04 -26.87 -40.00
N VAL A 405 -26.52 -25.87 -39.26
CA VAL A 405 -27.91 -25.39 -39.36
C VAL A 405 -28.12 -24.58 -40.65
N GLN A 406 -27.23 -23.62 -40.93
CA GLN A 406 -27.33 -22.73 -42.09
C GLN A 406 -27.17 -23.48 -43.42
N MET A 407 -26.26 -24.45 -43.47
CA MET A 407 -26.01 -25.26 -44.67
C MET A 407 -26.77 -26.59 -44.68
N ARG A 408 -27.89 -26.69 -43.94
CA ARG A 408 -28.67 -27.93 -43.82
C ARG A 408 -29.23 -28.41 -45.18
N ASN A 409 -29.58 -27.49 -46.06
CA ASN A 409 -30.21 -27.76 -47.36
C ASN A 409 -29.24 -27.59 -48.55
N VAL A 410 -27.94 -27.40 -48.29
CA VAL A 410 -26.93 -27.27 -49.35
C VAL A 410 -26.59 -28.66 -49.88
N THR A 411 -26.61 -28.82 -51.21
CA THR A 411 -26.31 -30.08 -51.89
C THR A 411 -24.83 -30.45 -51.87
N ASP A 412 -23.95 -29.45 -51.78
CA ASP A 412 -22.52 -29.64 -51.56
C ASP A 412 -22.22 -29.87 -50.07
N THR A 413 -22.38 -31.12 -49.63
CA THR A 413 -22.10 -31.53 -48.25
C THR A 413 -20.61 -31.54 -47.92
N ALA A 414 -19.72 -31.66 -48.91
CA ALA A 414 -18.28 -31.71 -48.71
C ALA A 414 -17.74 -30.37 -48.22
N GLN A 415 -18.17 -29.26 -48.83
CA GLN A 415 -17.78 -27.92 -48.40
C GLN A 415 -18.25 -27.63 -46.97
N ARG A 416 -19.49 -27.99 -46.64
CA ARG A 416 -20.03 -27.84 -45.27
C ARG A 416 -19.21 -28.62 -44.25
N ASP A 417 -18.94 -29.89 -44.54
CA ASP A 417 -18.25 -30.77 -43.60
C ASP A 417 -16.80 -30.32 -43.40
N GLN A 418 -16.15 -29.79 -44.43
CA GLN A 418 -14.84 -29.16 -44.34
C GLN A 418 -14.84 -27.93 -43.42
N MET A 419 -15.81 -27.02 -43.56
CA MET A 419 -15.92 -25.83 -42.71
C MET A 419 -16.18 -26.21 -41.24
N VAL A 420 -17.04 -27.19 -41.00
CA VAL A 420 -17.29 -27.73 -39.64
C VAL A 420 -16.04 -28.39 -39.07
N ALA A 421 -15.27 -29.13 -39.87
CA ALA A 421 -14.03 -29.75 -39.42
C ALA A 421 -12.98 -28.70 -39.04
N ALA A 422 -12.84 -27.63 -39.82
CA ALA A 422 -11.93 -26.53 -39.52
C ALA A 422 -12.28 -25.83 -38.19
N GLU A 423 -13.56 -25.53 -37.95
CA GLU A 423 -14.03 -24.96 -36.68
C GLU A 423 -13.78 -25.92 -35.49
N ARG A 424 -14.00 -27.23 -35.68
CA ARG A 424 -13.70 -28.23 -34.65
C ARG A 424 -12.21 -28.30 -34.34
N GLU A 425 -11.35 -28.25 -35.36
CA GLU A 425 -9.90 -28.22 -35.18
C GLU A 425 -9.45 -26.98 -34.41
N GLN A 426 -10.00 -25.80 -34.75
CA GLN A 426 -9.75 -24.57 -33.99
C GLN A 426 -10.18 -24.73 -32.52
N GLY A 427 -11.37 -25.29 -32.29
CA GLY A 427 -11.88 -25.54 -30.94
C GLY A 427 -10.99 -26.48 -30.13
N MET A 428 -10.47 -27.54 -30.74
CA MET A 428 -9.53 -28.46 -30.06
C MET A 428 -8.21 -27.79 -29.71
N LYS A 429 -7.63 -26.99 -30.63
CA LYS A 429 -6.39 -26.24 -30.35
C LYS A 429 -6.59 -25.23 -29.22
N ALA A 430 -7.74 -24.56 -29.19
CA ALA A 430 -8.09 -23.66 -28.10
C ALA A 430 -8.24 -24.40 -26.76
N ALA A 431 -8.89 -25.56 -26.75
CA ALA A 431 -9.01 -26.41 -25.56
C ALA A 431 -7.65 -26.87 -25.02
N GLU A 432 -6.75 -27.32 -25.90
CA GLU A 432 -5.39 -27.73 -25.54
C GLU A 432 -4.59 -26.57 -24.93
N ALA A 433 -4.66 -25.38 -25.55
CA ALA A 433 -4.02 -24.18 -25.03
C ALA A 433 -4.57 -23.79 -23.65
N ALA A 434 -5.89 -23.83 -23.45
CA ALA A 434 -6.52 -23.55 -22.17
C ALA A 434 -6.03 -24.51 -21.07
N GLY A 435 -5.99 -25.82 -21.38
CA GLY A 435 -5.47 -26.84 -20.45
C GLY A 435 -4.00 -26.60 -20.08
N LYS A 436 -3.17 -26.22 -21.05
CA LYS A 436 -1.76 -25.85 -20.79
C LYS A 436 -1.63 -24.64 -19.86
N TYR A 437 -2.42 -23.60 -20.08
CA TYR A 437 -2.38 -22.41 -19.22
C TYR A 437 -2.88 -22.69 -17.80
N ARG A 438 -3.93 -23.50 -17.62
CA ARG A 438 -4.37 -23.97 -16.30
C ARG A 438 -3.27 -24.72 -15.57
N ALA A 439 -2.61 -25.66 -16.26
CA ALA A 439 -1.50 -26.43 -15.66
C ALA A 439 -0.34 -25.52 -15.22
N LEU A 440 -0.02 -24.48 -16.02
CA LEU A 440 0.99 -23.49 -15.64
C LEU A 440 0.55 -22.66 -14.43
N ALA A 441 -0.70 -22.20 -14.38
CA ALA A 441 -1.23 -21.46 -13.24
C ALA A 441 -1.14 -22.29 -11.95
N ASP A 442 -1.57 -23.54 -11.98
CA ASP A 442 -1.51 -24.47 -10.85
C ASP A 442 -0.07 -24.73 -10.40
N GLN A 443 0.86 -24.91 -11.36
CA GLN A 443 2.28 -25.06 -11.06
C GLN A 443 2.84 -23.85 -10.30
N TYR A 444 2.57 -22.62 -10.77
CA TYR A 444 3.09 -21.42 -10.11
C TYR A 444 2.46 -21.19 -8.73
N ARG A 445 1.17 -21.51 -8.54
CA ARG A 445 0.52 -21.50 -7.22
C ARG A 445 1.16 -22.49 -6.25
N GLN A 446 1.43 -23.72 -6.70
CA GLN A 446 2.08 -24.74 -5.87
C GLN A 446 3.48 -24.32 -5.44
N GLN A 447 4.23 -23.64 -6.32
CA GLN A 447 5.55 -23.11 -6.01
C GLN A 447 5.52 -21.90 -5.07
N GLU A 448 4.44 -21.11 -5.11
CA GLU A 448 4.32 -19.90 -4.29
C GLU A 448 3.90 -20.20 -2.85
N LEU A 449 3.04 -21.20 -2.65
CA LEU A 449 2.42 -21.48 -1.36
C LEU A 449 3.45 -21.65 -0.21
N PRO A 450 4.59 -22.33 -0.36
CA PRO A 450 5.60 -22.42 0.70
C PRO A 450 6.20 -21.07 1.10
N ASN A 451 6.35 -20.13 0.14
CA ASN A 451 6.86 -18.79 0.43
C ASN A 451 5.81 -17.97 1.20
N LEU A 452 4.54 -18.03 0.79
CA LEU A 452 3.45 -17.38 1.52
C LEU A 452 3.28 -17.95 2.93
N ALA A 453 3.40 -19.27 3.09
CA ALA A 453 3.34 -19.93 4.40
C ALA A 453 4.53 -19.54 5.30
N ARG A 454 5.72 -19.34 4.72
CA ARG A 454 6.88 -18.79 5.45
C ARG A 454 6.57 -17.38 5.93
N ASP A 455 6.11 -16.50 5.03
CA ASP A 455 5.86 -15.10 5.35
C ASP A 455 4.79 -14.96 6.44
N ALA A 456 3.68 -15.72 6.33
CA ALA A 456 2.61 -15.75 7.34
C ALA A 456 3.08 -16.26 8.71
N ARG A 457 4.10 -17.13 8.76
CA ARG A 457 4.70 -17.60 10.02
C ARG A 457 5.67 -16.56 10.61
N LEU A 458 6.40 -15.85 9.77
CA LEU A 458 7.36 -14.82 10.19
C LEU A 458 6.66 -13.54 10.66
N ALA A 459 5.49 -13.23 10.08
CA ALA A 459 4.68 -12.07 10.40
C ALA A 459 3.22 -12.48 10.67
N PRO A 460 2.94 -13.17 11.79
CA PRO A 460 1.58 -13.64 12.12
C PRO A 460 0.57 -12.50 12.30
N GLU A 461 1.07 -11.32 12.65
CA GLU A 461 0.29 -10.11 12.95
C GLU A 461 0.13 -9.17 11.74
N ALA A 462 0.69 -9.52 10.59
CA ALA A 462 0.52 -8.74 9.36
C ALA A 462 -0.73 -9.20 8.60
N ALA A 463 -1.83 -8.45 8.73
CA ALA A 463 -3.14 -8.81 8.18
C ALA A 463 -3.09 -9.14 6.68
N MET A 464 -2.43 -8.29 5.88
CA MET A 464 -2.25 -8.52 4.44
C MET A 464 -1.46 -9.79 4.09
N ILE A 465 -0.52 -10.22 4.94
CA ILE A 465 0.23 -11.46 4.72
C ILE A 465 -0.66 -12.66 5.01
N GLN A 466 -1.42 -12.63 6.11
CA GLN A 466 -2.42 -13.65 6.42
C GLN A 466 -3.49 -13.77 5.33
N TYR A 467 -3.96 -12.64 4.82
CA TYR A 467 -4.91 -12.57 3.72
C TYR A 467 -4.38 -13.24 2.44
N ARG A 468 -3.17 -12.87 1.99
CA ARG A 468 -2.53 -13.47 0.80
C ARG A 468 -2.34 -14.97 0.95
N TYR A 469 -1.92 -15.43 2.14
CA TYR A 469 -1.78 -16.85 2.43
C TYR A 469 -3.13 -17.57 2.42
N GLY A 470 -4.16 -16.99 3.05
CA GLY A 470 -5.52 -17.52 3.08
C GLY A 470 -6.15 -17.62 1.68
N LEU A 471 -5.96 -16.62 0.82
CA LEU A 471 -6.38 -16.69 -0.58
C LEU A 471 -5.69 -17.81 -1.35
N ALA A 472 -4.39 -18.00 -1.16
CA ALA A 472 -3.66 -19.09 -1.81
C ALA A 472 -4.18 -20.48 -1.38
N LEU A 473 -4.51 -20.64 -0.10
CA LEU A 473 -5.14 -21.85 0.44
C LEU A 473 -6.56 -22.06 -0.11
N TYR A 474 -7.36 -20.98 -0.21
CA TYR A 474 -8.70 -21.02 -0.78
C TYR A 474 -8.69 -21.50 -2.24
N LEU A 475 -7.73 -21.00 -3.04
CA LEU A 475 -7.55 -21.41 -4.44
C LEU A 475 -7.07 -22.86 -4.56
N ARG A 476 -6.26 -23.34 -3.61
CA ARG A 476 -5.85 -24.76 -3.52
C ARG A 476 -6.98 -25.69 -3.06
N GLY A 477 -8.06 -25.14 -2.49
CA GLY A 477 -9.16 -25.91 -1.90
C GLY A 477 -8.91 -26.37 -0.46
N ALA A 478 -7.86 -25.87 0.19
CA ALA A 478 -7.58 -26.09 1.62
C ALA A 478 -8.47 -25.14 2.45
N LEU A 479 -9.79 -25.38 2.43
CA LEU A 479 -10.78 -24.40 2.89
C LEU A 479 -10.74 -24.16 4.40
N VAL A 480 -10.36 -25.14 5.21
CA VAL A 480 -10.27 -25.01 6.67
C VAL A 480 -9.09 -24.11 7.04
N GLU A 481 -7.93 -24.36 6.45
CA GLU A 481 -6.73 -23.55 6.66
C GLU A 481 -6.90 -22.13 6.09
N ALA A 482 -7.59 -22.02 4.95
CA ALA A 482 -7.94 -20.73 4.35
C ALA A 482 -8.81 -19.90 5.30
N GLU A 483 -9.83 -20.51 5.91
CA GLU A 483 -10.70 -19.83 6.88
C GLU A 483 -9.91 -19.30 8.08
N ALA A 484 -8.99 -20.10 8.63
CA ALA A 484 -8.16 -19.67 9.77
C ALA A 484 -7.30 -18.44 9.43
N ALA A 485 -6.61 -18.47 8.28
CA ALA A 485 -5.78 -17.35 7.85
C ALA A 485 -6.60 -16.09 7.50
N LEU A 486 -7.73 -16.25 6.81
CA LEU A 486 -8.61 -15.13 6.45
C LEU A 486 -9.30 -14.52 7.69
N LYS A 487 -9.71 -15.35 8.66
CA LYS A 487 -10.22 -14.87 9.95
C LYS A 487 -9.16 -14.07 10.68
N ARG A 488 -7.92 -14.55 10.73
CA ARG A 488 -6.82 -13.83 11.35
C ARG A 488 -6.60 -12.46 10.70
N ALA A 489 -6.64 -12.38 9.38
CA ALA A 489 -6.56 -11.10 8.66
C ALA A 489 -7.69 -10.15 9.06
N ALA A 490 -8.94 -10.64 9.12
CA ALA A 490 -10.10 -9.85 9.51
C ALA A 490 -10.13 -9.47 11.00
N GLU A 491 -9.51 -10.26 11.88
CA GLU A 491 -9.34 -9.90 13.30
C GLU A 491 -8.32 -8.77 13.47
N LEU A 492 -7.24 -8.78 12.68
CA LEU A 492 -6.18 -7.78 12.72
C LEU A 492 -6.64 -6.43 12.13
N GLU A 493 -7.42 -6.45 11.04
CA GLU A 493 -7.98 -5.24 10.42
C GLU A 493 -9.48 -5.46 10.09
N PRO A 494 -10.38 -5.21 11.05
CA PRO A 494 -11.81 -5.55 10.93
C PRO A 494 -12.60 -4.69 9.94
N ASN A 495 -12.07 -3.53 9.56
CA ASN A 495 -12.72 -2.59 8.64
C ASN A 495 -12.14 -2.66 7.21
N THR A 496 -11.40 -3.72 6.87
CA THR A 496 -10.85 -3.92 5.51
C THR A 496 -11.85 -4.73 4.65
N PRO A 497 -12.51 -4.12 3.63
CA PRO A 497 -13.56 -4.78 2.85
C PRO A 497 -13.08 -6.05 2.13
N ASP A 498 -11.84 -6.07 1.64
CA ASP A 498 -11.28 -7.22 0.93
C ASP A 498 -11.25 -8.50 1.78
N PHE A 499 -11.07 -8.36 3.10
CA PHE A 499 -10.99 -9.49 4.03
C PHE A 499 -12.38 -10.05 4.32
N ALA A 500 -13.35 -9.17 4.57
CA ALA A 500 -14.75 -9.55 4.72
C ALA A 500 -15.29 -10.22 3.43
N LEU A 501 -14.97 -9.67 2.26
CA LEU A 501 -15.35 -10.26 0.97
C LEU A 501 -14.75 -11.66 0.79
N ALA A 502 -13.48 -11.87 1.11
CA ALA A 502 -12.86 -13.19 1.00
C ALA A 502 -13.52 -14.22 1.94
N LEU A 503 -13.88 -13.84 3.17
CA LEU A 503 -14.63 -14.70 4.09
C LEU A 503 -16.05 -14.98 3.56
N THR A 504 -16.76 -13.98 3.03
CA THR A 504 -18.07 -14.17 2.38
C THR A 504 -18.00 -15.19 1.26
N LEU A 505 -17.02 -15.06 0.35
CA LEU A 505 -16.83 -15.98 -0.77
C LEU A 505 -16.38 -17.38 -0.33
N LEU A 506 -15.60 -17.48 0.74
CA LEU A 506 -15.21 -18.76 1.35
C LEU A 506 -16.43 -19.48 1.94
N TYR A 507 -17.27 -18.79 2.73
CA TYR A 507 -18.47 -19.39 3.29
C TYR A 507 -19.52 -19.72 2.23
N GLN A 508 -19.66 -18.88 1.20
CA GLN A 508 -20.50 -19.18 0.05
C GLN A 508 -20.06 -20.48 -0.64
N LYS A 509 -18.76 -20.67 -0.88
CA LYS A 509 -18.19 -21.89 -1.47
C LYS A 509 -18.43 -23.14 -0.61
N GLN A 510 -18.45 -22.97 0.72
CA GLN A 510 -18.78 -24.02 1.69
C GLN A 510 -20.29 -24.22 1.90
N GLN A 511 -21.14 -23.44 1.21
CA GLN A 511 -22.61 -23.40 1.42
C GLN A 511 -23.04 -23.04 2.85
N ARG A 512 -22.18 -22.33 3.59
CA ARG A 512 -22.45 -21.75 4.91
C ARG A 512 -23.10 -20.38 4.76
N PHE A 513 -24.32 -20.36 4.23
CA PHE A 513 -24.96 -19.11 3.78
C PHE A 513 -25.25 -18.11 4.91
N ASP A 514 -25.57 -18.58 6.12
CA ASP A 514 -25.78 -17.69 7.27
C ASP A 514 -24.53 -16.84 7.57
N GLU A 515 -23.37 -17.49 7.66
CA GLU A 515 -22.08 -16.83 7.92
C GLU A 515 -21.63 -15.98 6.72
N ALA A 516 -21.94 -16.42 5.50
CA ALA A 516 -21.67 -15.63 4.30
C ALA A 516 -22.46 -14.31 4.30
N ILE A 517 -23.74 -14.35 4.69
CA ILE A 517 -24.61 -13.18 4.80
C ILE A 517 -24.12 -12.26 5.92
N GLU A 518 -23.74 -12.81 7.08
CA GLU A 518 -23.19 -12.03 8.19
C GLU A 518 -21.94 -11.22 7.76
N ARG A 519 -20.99 -11.87 7.09
CA ARG A 519 -19.79 -11.18 6.56
C ARG A 519 -20.13 -10.19 5.43
N CYS A 520 -21.17 -10.47 4.66
CA CYS A 520 -21.65 -9.53 3.64
C CYS A 520 -22.36 -8.31 4.25
N ASP A 521 -22.97 -8.46 5.43
CA ASP A 521 -23.56 -7.36 6.18
C ASP A 521 -22.46 -6.45 6.74
N ASP A 522 -21.30 -7.01 7.13
CA ASP A 522 -20.11 -6.22 7.48
C ASP A 522 -19.66 -5.33 6.30
N LEU A 523 -19.65 -5.87 5.07
CA LEU A 523 -19.34 -5.09 3.86
C LEU A 523 -20.32 -3.94 3.63
N LEU A 524 -21.62 -4.20 3.80
CA LEU A 524 -22.66 -3.18 3.65
C LEU A 524 -22.66 -2.16 4.79
N ARG A 525 -22.17 -2.51 5.98
CA ARG A 525 -21.93 -1.53 7.05
C ARG A 525 -20.83 -0.55 6.65
N LEU A 526 -19.74 -1.05 6.03
CA LEU A 526 -18.62 -0.22 5.57
C LEU A 526 -18.98 0.60 4.32
N ARG A 527 -19.73 0.01 3.38
CA ARG A 527 -20.16 0.65 2.13
C ARG A 527 -21.64 0.38 1.84
N PRO A 528 -22.58 1.12 2.47
CA PRO A 528 -24.02 0.85 2.36
C PRO A 528 -24.58 0.96 0.94
N GLU A 529 -24.01 1.86 0.14
CA GLU A 529 -24.44 2.16 -1.23
C GLU A 529 -23.75 1.30 -2.30
N ASP A 530 -22.86 0.37 -1.90
CA ASP A 530 -22.16 -0.48 -2.85
C ASP A 530 -23.12 -1.52 -3.47
N ARG A 531 -23.48 -1.28 -4.73
CA ARG A 531 -24.41 -2.13 -5.50
C ARG A 531 -23.91 -3.57 -5.63
N SER A 532 -22.60 -3.79 -5.68
CA SER A 532 -22.03 -5.13 -5.82
C SER A 532 -22.27 -5.94 -4.54
N TYR A 533 -22.12 -5.32 -3.37
CA TYR A 533 -22.40 -5.96 -2.08
C TYR A 533 -23.89 -6.20 -1.87
N GLN A 534 -24.74 -5.25 -2.27
CA GLN A 534 -26.19 -5.43 -2.24
C GLN A 534 -26.63 -6.62 -3.10
N GLN A 535 -26.08 -6.75 -4.31
CA GLN A 535 -26.35 -7.87 -5.22
C GLN A 535 -25.79 -9.20 -4.69
N LEU A 536 -24.59 -9.18 -4.10
CA LEU A 536 -23.99 -10.35 -3.47
C LEU A 536 -24.88 -10.88 -2.34
N ARG A 537 -25.36 -9.99 -1.45
CA ARG A 537 -26.28 -10.35 -0.38
C ARG A 537 -27.58 -10.99 -0.89
N GLN A 538 -28.21 -10.38 -1.90
CA GLN A 538 -29.42 -10.94 -2.53
C GLN A 538 -29.15 -12.34 -3.12
N THR A 539 -27.99 -12.52 -3.75
CA THR A 539 -27.57 -13.81 -4.31
C THR A 539 -27.42 -14.86 -3.21
N LEU A 540 -26.80 -14.52 -2.08
CA LEU A 540 -26.63 -15.42 -0.95
C LEU A 540 -27.98 -15.83 -0.34
N GLN A 541 -28.91 -14.89 -0.19
CA GLN A 541 -30.27 -15.18 0.28
C GLN A 541 -31.03 -16.10 -0.67
N ALA A 542 -30.91 -15.87 -1.98
CA ALA A 542 -31.52 -16.74 -2.99
C ALA A 542 -30.92 -18.15 -2.97
N GLN A 543 -29.61 -18.29 -2.76
CA GLN A 543 -28.94 -19.58 -2.63
C GLN A 543 -29.33 -20.31 -1.34
N GLN A 544 -29.47 -19.59 -0.24
CA GLN A 544 -29.94 -20.13 1.04
C GLN A 544 -31.38 -20.69 0.94
N ALA A 545 -32.24 -20.02 0.18
CA ALA A 545 -33.63 -20.44 -0.02
C ALA A 545 -33.80 -21.64 -0.96
N GLN A 546 -32.75 -22.05 -1.69
CA GLN A 546 -32.81 -23.24 -2.54
C GLN A 546 -32.74 -24.52 -1.69
N PRO A 547 -33.59 -25.53 -1.97
CA PRO A 547 -33.53 -26.80 -1.23
C PRO A 547 -32.16 -27.46 -1.43
N LYS A 548 -31.51 -27.86 -0.33
CA LYS A 548 -30.24 -28.59 -0.36
C LYS A 548 -30.37 -29.78 -1.31
N GLN A 549 -29.58 -29.80 -2.39
CA GLN A 549 -29.50 -30.98 -3.24
C GLN A 549 -29.03 -32.16 -2.37
N PRO A 550 -29.71 -33.32 -2.39
CA PRO A 550 -29.25 -34.49 -1.65
C PRO A 550 -27.88 -34.88 -2.21
N THR A 551 -26.85 -34.81 -1.37
CA THR A 551 -25.51 -35.32 -1.67
C THR A 551 -25.66 -36.80 -2.02
N GLY A 552 -25.48 -37.14 -3.30
CA GLY A 552 -25.57 -38.51 -3.78
C GLY A 552 -24.62 -39.40 -2.98
N GLN A 553 -25.17 -40.45 -2.38
CA GLN A 553 -24.38 -41.54 -1.81
C GLN A 553 -23.44 -42.11 -2.90
N PRO A 554 -22.20 -42.50 -2.56
CA PRO A 554 -21.40 -43.32 -3.46
C PRO A 554 -22.12 -44.65 -3.61
N GLY A 555 -22.65 -44.92 -4.80
CA GLY A 555 -23.24 -46.22 -5.13
C GLY A 555 -22.18 -47.30 -5.05
N GLY A 556 -22.30 -48.17 -4.05
CA GLY A 556 -21.63 -49.46 -4.03
C GLY A 556 -22.34 -50.42 -4.96
N ASN A 557 -21.62 -50.91 -5.97
CA ASN A 557 -21.52 -52.32 -6.36
C ASN A 557 -20.44 -52.49 -7.41
#